data_AF-A0A1Q3K191-F1
#
_entry.id   AF-A0A1Q3K191-F1
#
_cell.length_a   1.000
_cell.length_b   1.000
_cell.length_c   1.000
_cell.angle_alpha   90.00
_cell.angle_beta   90.00
_cell.angle_gamma   90.00
#
_symmetry.space_group_name_H-M   'P 1'
#
loop_
_entity.id
_entity.type
_entity.pdbx_description
1 polymer ?
#
loop_
_entity_poly.entity_id
_entity_poly.type
_entity_poly.pdbx_seq_one_letter_code
_entity_poly.pdbx_strand_id
1 'polypeptide(L)'
;MEWDTPVGETRESGGDFLVRREAFSAVAGFTEHLIAGEEPELCARLRRAGWKIWRLDAEMTVHDADILRFRQWWRRAVRSGFAYASLRHLHGAGPDRHSQRNVKSALIWGAALPAAIVAAALAYPPAAAAAVIYPLQAARIGLRQKHQGADRFLYGAFVVLGKFAEAVGIGKFAYARLRGRDQPLIEYK
;
A
#
# COMPACT_ATOMS: atom_id res chain seq x y z
N MET A 1 8.24 11.07 3.75
CA MET A 1 6.75 11.06 3.69
C MET A 1 6.17 9.70 4.04
N GLU A 2 6.41 8.64 3.25
CA GLU A 2 5.92 7.27 3.53
C GLU A 2 6.87 6.50 4.47
N TRP A 3 8.18 6.72 4.32
CA TRP A 3 9.24 6.06 5.11
C TRP A 3 9.58 6.77 6.43
N ASP A 4 9.08 7.99 6.61
CA ASP A 4 9.31 8.77 7.82
C ASP A 4 8.24 8.45 8.87
N THR A 5 8.40 7.28 9.49
CA THR A 5 7.53 6.76 10.55
C THR A 5 8.14 7.04 11.93
N PRO A 6 7.39 6.96 13.04
CA PRO A 6 7.96 7.21 14.37
C PRO A 6 9.19 6.33 14.69
N VAL A 7 10.20 6.91 15.32
CA VAL A 7 11.39 6.18 15.84
C VAL A 7 10.96 5.17 16.91
N GLY A 8 11.62 4.01 16.94
CA GLY A 8 11.39 2.97 17.96
C GLY A 8 10.90 1.64 17.38
N GLU A 9 10.29 0.81 18.23
CA GLU A 9 9.76 -0.49 17.84
C GLU A 9 8.62 -0.32 16.82
N THR A 10 8.77 -0.95 15.65
CA THR A 10 7.85 -0.86 14.51
C THR A 10 7.48 -2.26 14.00
N ARG A 11 6.56 -2.32 13.02
CA ARG A 11 6.09 -3.58 12.43
C ARG A 11 6.80 -3.97 11.16
N GLU A 12 7.37 -2.99 10.47
CA GLU A 12 7.96 -3.06 9.14
C GLU A 12 9.18 -2.13 9.13
N SER A 13 10.24 -2.54 8.45
CA SER A 13 11.52 -1.83 8.38
C SER A 13 11.52 -0.67 7.40
N GLY A 14 10.69 -0.71 6.36
CA GLY A 14 10.61 0.37 5.38
C GLY A 14 11.60 0.26 4.21
N GLY A 15 12.13 -0.93 3.93
CA GLY A 15 12.90 -1.22 2.71
C GLY A 15 14.41 -1.37 2.93
N ASP A 16 15.03 -0.47 3.69
CA ASP A 16 16.45 -0.51 3.99
C ASP A 16 16.70 -0.85 5.46
N PHE A 17 17.39 -1.97 5.70
CA PHE A 17 17.58 -2.48 7.05
C PHE A 17 18.85 -3.31 7.21
N LEU A 18 19.33 -3.39 8.45
CA LEU A 18 20.30 -4.38 8.89
C LEU A 18 19.58 -5.45 9.70
N VAL A 19 19.99 -6.71 9.53
CA VAL A 19 19.39 -7.84 10.23
C VAL A 19 20.47 -8.73 10.83
N ARG A 20 20.22 -9.26 12.02
CA ARG A 20 21.07 -10.30 12.60
C ARG A 20 21.00 -11.53 11.71
N ARG A 21 22.16 -12.07 11.33
CA ARG A 21 22.25 -13.29 10.50
C ARG A 21 21.39 -14.42 11.06
N GLU A 22 21.46 -14.66 12.36
CA GLU A 22 20.67 -15.69 13.05
C GLU A 22 19.16 -15.49 12.89
N ALA A 23 18.67 -14.25 12.99
CA ALA A 23 17.26 -13.93 12.86
C ALA A 23 16.79 -14.16 11.42
N PHE A 24 17.58 -13.72 10.44
CA PHE A 24 17.28 -13.92 9.02
C PHE A 24 17.27 -15.40 8.63
N SER A 25 18.27 -16.17 9.07
CA SER A 25 18.33 -17.62 8.83
C SER A 25 17.23 -18.39 9.55
N ALA A 26 16.84 -17.98 10.77
CA ALA A 26 15.78 -18.65 11.54
C ALA A 26 14.41 -18.63 10.85
N VAL A 27 14.16 -17.65 9.98
CA VAL A 27 12.92 -17.57 9.20
C VAL A 27 13.13 -17.99 7.74
N ALA A 28 14.32 -18.46 7.35
CA ALA A 28 14.70 -18.81 5.97
C ALA A 28 14.70 -17.63 4.97
N GLY A 29 15.02 -16.42 5.44
CA GLY A 29 15.21 -15.25 4.56
C GLY A 29 13.93 -14.77 3.87
N PHE A 30 14.05 -14.13 2.71
CA PHE A 30 12.92 -13.64 1.90
C PHE A 30 12.19 -14.78 1.19
N THR A 31 10.91 -14.57 0.90
CA THR A 31 10.12 -15.50 0.09
C THR A 31 10.15 -15.10 -1.38
N GLU A 32 10.39 -16.08 -2.27
CA GLU A 32 10.38 -15.86 -3.72
C GLU A 32 8.96 -15.81 -4.32
N HIS A 33 7.93 -16.09 -3.51
CA HIS A 33 6.55 -16.15 -3.97
C HIS A 33 5.85 -14.78 -4.04
N LEU A 34 6.54 -13.69 -3.65
CA LEU A 34 6.00 -12.34 -3.65
C LEU A 34 6.67 -11.49 -4.72
N ILE A 35 5.84 -10.81 -5.53
CA ILE A 35 6.31 -9.81 -6.52
C ILE A 35 6.62 -8.46 -5.83
N ALA A 36 5.98 -8.23 -4.69
CA ALA A 36 6.08 -7.00 -3.91
C ALA A 36 5.60 -7.26 -2.49
N GLY A 37 6.17 -6.53 -1.53
CA GLY A 37 5.85 -6.69 -0.11
C GLY A 37 6.68 -7.76 0.61
N GLU A 38 7.80 -8.18 0.04
CA GLU A 38 8.72 -9.15 0.67
C GLU A 38 9.23 -8.67 2.03
N GLU A 39 9.53 -7.37 2.17
CA GLU A 39 10.02 -6.80 3.42
C GLU A 39 8.95 -6.84 4.54
N PRO A 40 7.70 -6.37 4.33
CA PRO A 40 6.65 -6.53 5.34
C PRO A 40 6.34 -8.00 5.68
N GLU A 41 6.46 -8.90 4.71
CA GLU A 41 6.28 -10.35 4.90
C GLU A 41 7.36 -10.93 5.82
N LEU A 42 8.64 -10.65 5.52
CA LEU A 42 9.79 -11.05 6.33
C LEU A 42 9.65 -10.53 7.77
N CYS A 43 9.33 -9.24 7.89
CA CYS A 43 9.11 -8.58 9.18
C CYS A 43 7.98 -9.22 9.99
N ALA A 44 6.90 -9.67 9.36
CA ALA A 44 5.85 -10.42 10.04
C ALA A 44 6.35 -11.78 10.57
N ARG A 45 7.14 -12.52 9.80
CA ARG A 45 7.72 -13.80 10.26
C ARG A 45 8.74 -13.61 11.39
N LEU A 46 9.60 -12.61 11.28
CA LEU A 46 10.55 -12.24 12.34
C LEU A 46 9.84 -11.93 13.66
N ARG A 47 8.79 -11.10 13.62
CA ARG A 47 7.98 -10.78 14.82
C ARG A 47 7.29 -11.99 15.42
N ARG A 48 6.79 -12.92 14.61
CA ARG A 48 6.22 -14.19 15.10
C ARG A 48 7.25 -15.11 15.74
N ALA A 49 8.50 -15.04 15.29
CA ALA A 49 9.64 -15.73 15.89
C ALA A 49 10.20 -15.01 17.14
N GLY A 50 9.54 -13.95 17.63
CA GLY A 50 9.93 -13.22 18.84
C GLY A 50 10.98 -12.12 18.62
N TRP A 51 11.40 -11.89 17.38
CA TRP A 51 12.31 -10.79 17.06
C TRP A 51 11.58 -9.45 17.02
N LYS A 52 12.32 -8.38 17.32
CA LYS A 52 11.82 -7.01 17.27
C LYS A 52 12.36 -6.29 16.05
N ILE A 53 11.57 -5.39 15.50
CA ILE A 53 11.97 -4.50 14.41
C ILE A 53 12.04 -3.09 14.99
N TRP A 54 13.16 -2.43 14.77
CA TRP A 54 13.43 -1.11 15.33
C TRP A 54 13.78 -0.14 14.22
N ARG A 55 13.08 0.99 14.15
CA ARG A 55 13.49 2.16 13.38
C ARG A 55 14.43 2.99 14.22
N LEU A 56 15.65 3.19 13.73
CA LEU A 56 16.64 4.07 14.33
C LEU A 56 16.54 5.46 13.72
N ASP A 57 16.84 6.49 14.50
CA ASP A 57 16.96 7.87 14.02
C ASP A 57 18.37 8.10 13.45
N ALA A 58 18.69 7.36 12.39
CA ALA A 58 19.99 7.41 11.73
C ALA A 58 19.78 7.37 10.22
N GLU A 59 20.42 8.29 9.51
CA GLU A 59 20.47 8.25 8.06
C GLU A 59 21.29 7.04 7.61
N MET A 60 20.69 6.17 6.81
CA MET A 60 21.35 5.01 6.23
C MET A 60 21.57 5.19 4.73
N THR A 61 20.54 5.63 4.03
CA THR A 61 20.51 5.76 2.57
C THR A 61 19.56 6.88 2.14
N VAL A 62 19.83 7.44 0.96
CA VAL A 62 18.91 8.35 0.28
C VAL A 62 18.18 7.56 -0.80
N HIS A 63 16.87 7.43 -0.64
CA HIS A 63 16.01 6.79 -1.64
C HIS A 63 15.41 7.82 -2.61
N ASP A 64 15.92 7.83 -3.85
CA ASP A 64 15.22 8.48 -4.96
C ASP A 64 14.30 7.46 -5.67
N ALA A 65 13.00 7.74 -5.64
CA ALA A 65 12.02 6.92 -6.33
C ALA A 65 12.15 7.03 -7.86
N ASP A 66 12.74 8.12 -8.37
CA ASP A 66 12.89 8.45 -9.79
C ASP A 66 11.56 8.33 -10.55
N ILE A 67 10.52 8.96 -9.98
CA ILE A 67 9.16 8.98 -10.53
C ILE A 67 8.90 10.38 -11.07
N LEU A 68 9.12 10.55 -12.37
CA LEU A 68 8.96 11.82 -13.08
C LEU A 68 7.65 11.88 -13.87
N ARG A 69 7.00 10.74 -14.08
CA ARG A 69 5.80 10.62 -14.93
C ARG A 69 4.65 10.00 -14.16
N PHE A 70 3.45 10.52 -14.40
CA PHE A 70 2.20 10.00 -13.83
C PHE A 70 2.03 8.48 -14.06
N ARG A 71 2.41 7.98 -15.24
CA ARG A 71 2.33 6.54 -15.57
C ARG A 71 3.20 5.68 -14.65
N GLN A 72 4.40 6.14 -14.28
CA GLN A 72 5.29 5.44 -13.37
C GLN A 72 4.67 5.38 -11.96
N TRP A 73 4.16 6.53 -11.49
CA TRP A 73 3.42 6.61 -10.23
C TRP A 73 2.21 5.66 -10.19
N TRP A 74 1.39 5.67 -11.25
CA TRP A 74 0.22 4.80 -11.36
C TRP A 74 0.60 3.32 -11.30
N ARG A 75 1.62 2.90 -12.06
CA ARG A 75 2.12 1.51 -12.03
C ARG A 75 2.62 1.11 -10.66
N ARG A 76 3.33 2.01 -9.95
CA ARG A 76 3.75 1.77 -8.56
C ARG A 76 2.54 1.60 -7.63
N ALA A 77 1.52 2.44 -7.73
CA ALA A 77 0.31 2.30 -6.92
C ALA A 77 -0.46 1.00 -7.22
N VAL A 78 -0.50 0.56 -8.49
CA VAL A 78 -1.01 -0.76 -8.87
C VAL A 78 -0.18 -1.89 -8.22
N ARG A 79 1.15 -1.78 -8.22
CA ARG A 79 2.05 -2.74 -7.56
C ARG A 79 1.77 -2.81 -6.05
N SER A 80 1.57 -1.66 -5.38
CA SER A 80 1.20 -1.62 -3.96
C SER A 80 -0.13 -2.32 -3.68
N GLY A 81 -1.16 -2.08 -4.50
CA GLY A 81 -2.44 -2.78 -4.40
C GLY A 81 -2.32 -4.29 -4.53
N PHE A 82 -1.52 -4.75 -5.49
CA PHE A 82 -1.20 -6.17 -5.65
C PHE A 82 -0.51 -6.72 -4.39
N ALA A 83 0.52 -6.04 -3.89
CA ALA A 83 1.25 -6.41 -2.68
C ALA A 83 0.31 -6.54 -1.47
N TYR A 84 -0.57 -5.57 -1.24
CA TYR A 84 -1.53 -5.60 -0.14
C TYR A 84 -2.46 -6.82 -0.22
N ALA A 85 -2.89 -7.20 -1.42
CA ALA A 85 -3.73 -8.38 -1.62
C ALA A 85 -2.95 -9.68 -1.35
N SER A 86 -1.72 -9.80 -1.87
CA SER A 86 -0.85 -10.96 -1.63
C SER A 86 -0.53 -11.13 -0.15
N LEU A 87 -0.14 -10.05 0.52
CA LEU A 87 0.16 -10.00 1.93
C LEU A 87 -1.05 -10.33 2.81
N ARG A 88 -2.24 -9.81 2.46
CA ARG A 88 -3.50 -10.20 3.12
C ARG A 88 -3.81 -11.68 2.90
N HIS A 89 -3.51 -12.25 1.74
CA HIS A 89 -3.76 -13.66 1.47
C HIS A 89 -2.88 -14.57 2.35
N LEU A 90 -1.59 -14.25 2.46
CA LEU A 90 -0.63 -15.02 3.24
C LEU A 90 -0.81 -14.83 4.76
N HIS A 91 -0.99 -13.60 5.21
CA HIS A 91 -0.89 -13.22 6.63
C HIS A 91 -2.15 -12.57 7.21
N GLY A 92 -3.20 -12.42 6.41
CA GLY A 92 -4.40 -11.67 6.81
C GLY A 92 -5.22 -12.34 7.91
N ALA A 93 -5.17 -13.67 8.06
CA ALA A 93 -5.82 -14.38 9.16
C ALA A 93 -4.98 -14.40 10.45
N GLY A 94 -3.71 -13.97 10.38
CA GLY A 94 -2.81 -13.92 11.53
C GLY A 94 -3.11 -12.76 12.48
N PRO A 95 -2.47 -12.75 13.67
CA PRO A 95 -2.69 -11.74 14.71
C PRO A 95 -2.43 -10.30 14.23
N ASP A 96 -1.54 -10.13 13.26
CA ASP A 96 -1.19 -8.81 12.71
C ASP A 96 -2.22 -8.22 11.74
N ARG A 97 -3.20 -9.02 11.27
CA ARG A 97 -4.21 -8.61 10.26
C ARG A 97 -3.60 -7.85 9.08
N HIS A 98 -2.49 -8.39 8.58
CA HIS A 98 -1.59 -7.68 7.70
C HIS A 98 -2.29 -7.23 6.41
N SER A 99 -2.06 -5.97 6.01
CA SER A 99 -2.67 -5.33 4.84
C SER A 99 -4.21 -5.31 4.76
N GLN A 100 -4.96 -5.76 5.78
CA GLN A 100 -6.43 -5.79 5.74
C GLN A 100 -7.04 -4.40 5.56
N ARG A 101 -6.52 -3.41 6.30
CA ARG A 101 -7.01 -2.03 6.22
C ARG A 101 -6.75 -1.43 4.85
N ASN A 102 -5.59 -1.72 4.26
CA ASN A 102 -5.21 -1.21 2.94
C ASN A 102 -6.12 -1.79 1.86
N VAL A 103 -6.34 -3.11 1.86
CA VAL A 103 -7.26 -3.77 0.92
C VAL A 103 -8.69 -3.25 1.07
N LYS A 104 -9.22 -3.14 2.30
CA LYS A 104 -10.57 -2.61 2.54
C LYS A 104 -10.69 -1.17 2.06
N SER A 105 -9.72 -0.32 2.40
CA SER A 105 -9.72 1.09 1.99
C SER A 105 -9.67 1.23 0.48
N ALA A 106 -8.82 0.47 -0.20
CA ALA A 106 -8.71 0.48 -1.66
C ALA A 106 -10.01 0.03 -2.34
N LEU A 107 -10.63 -1.06 -1.87
CA LEU A 107 -11.89 -1.55 -2.44
C LEU A 107 -13.06 -0.60 -2.19
N ILE A 108 -13.16 -0.01 -0.99
CA ILE A 108 -14.25 0.92 -0.67
C ILE A 108 -14.12 2.20 -1.49
N TRP A 109 -12.95 2.86 -1.43
CA TRP A 109 -12.75 4.17 -2.05
C TRP A 109 -12.45 4.10 -3.55
N GLY A 110 -11.83 3.02 -4.02
CA GLY A 110 -11.40 2.87 -5.41
C GLY A 110 -12.35 2.06 -6.30
N ALA A 111 -13.36 1.37 -5.73
CA ALA A 111 -14.27 0.52 -6.51
C ALA A 111 -15.74 0.60 -6.06
N ALA A 112 -16.06 0.31 -4.79
CA ALA A 112 -17.44 0.20 -4.32
C ALA A 112 -18.18 1.55 -4.29
N LEU A 113 -17.57 2.57 -3.69
CA LEU A 113 -18.16 3.91 -3.62
C LEU A 113 -18.32 4.58 -5.00
N PRO A 114 -17.32 4.57 -5.90
CA PRO A 114 -17.50 5.08 -7.27
C PRO A 114 -18.63 4.35 -8.01
N ALA A 115 -18.69 3.02 -7.92
CA ALA A 115 -19.74 2.24 -8.57
C ALA A 115 -21.14 2.56 -8.03
N ALA A 116 -21.28 2.74 -6.71
CA ALA A 116 -22.54 3.14 -6.08
C ALA A 116 -23.00 4.53 -6.53
N ILE A 117 -22.08 5.50 -6.64
CA ILE A 117 -22.39 6.85 -7.13
C ILE A 117 -22.86 6.82 -8.58
N VAL A 118 -22.17 6.07 -9.44
CA VAL A 118 -22.56 5.93 -10.85
C VAL A 118 -23.93 5.24 -10.97
N ALA A 119 -24.16 4.14 -10.25
CA ALA A 119 -25.44 3.45 -10.25
C ALA A 119 -26.60 4.35 -9.77
N ALA A 120 -26.38 5.12 -8.70
CA ALA A 120 -27.36 6.06 -8.19
C ALA A 120 -27.63 7.21 -9.18
N ALA A 121 -26.59 7.74 -9.84
CA ALA A 121 -26.72 8.80 -10.82
C ALA A 121 -27.50 8.38 -12.07
N LEU A 122 -27.40 7.11 -12.47
CA LEU A 122 -28.19 6.56 -13.59
C LEU A 122 -29.69 6.49 -13.25
N ALA A 123 -30.04 6.24 -11.99
CA ALA A 123 -31.43 6.25 -11.53
C ALA A 123 -31.95 7.66 -11.20
N TYR A 124 -31.09 8.53 -10.68
CA TYR A 124 -31.40 9.88 -10.24
C TYR A 124 -30.19 10.80 -10.52
N PRO A 125 -30.17 11.55 -11.65
CA PRO A 125 -29.02 12.34 -12.06
C PRO A 125 -28.43 13.28 -10.99
N PRO A 126 -29.22 13.94 -10.12
CA PRO A 126 -28.66 14.75 -9.04
C PRO A 126 -27.83 13.97 -8.01
N ALA A 127 -27.96 12.63 -7.91
CA ALA A 127 -27.11 11.80 -7.07
C ALA A 127 -25.62 11.87 -7.46
N ALA A 128 -25.30 12.31 -8.69
CA ALA A 128 -23.92 12.56 -9.11
C ALA A 128 -23.20 13.58 -8.19
N ALA A 129 -23.93 14.48 -7.52
CA ALA A 129 -23.37 15.41 -6.54
C ALA A 129 -22.64 14.71 -5.38
N ALA A 130 -22.97 13.44 -5.09
CA ALA A 130 -22.25 12.64 -4.10
C ALA A 130 -20.75 12.47 -4.41
N ALA A 131 -20.33 12.66 -5.67
CA ALA A 131 -18.92 12.64 -6.07
C ALA A 131 -18.07 13.72 -5.37
N VAL A 132 -18.68 14.76 -4.81
CA VAL A 132 -18.00 15.78 -3.97
C VAL A 132 -17.29 15.17 -2.75
N ILE A 133 -17.66 13.95 -2.34
CA ILE A 133 -16.95 13.24 -1.26
C ILE A 133 -15.45 13.03 -1.56
N TYR A 134 -15.04 12.90 -2.83
CA TYR A 134 -13.64 12.73 -3.21
C TYR A 134 -12.77 13.98 -2.97
N PRO A 135 -13.12 15.18 -3.49
CA PRO A 135 -12.37 16.39 -3.17
C PRO A 135 -12.43 16.73 -1.66
N LEU A 136 -13.54 16.46 -0.98
CA LEU A 136 -13.62 16.63 0.48
C LEU A 136 -12.65 15.70 1.22
N GLN A 137 -12.55 14.45 0.79
CA GLN A 137 -11.62 13.48 1.38
C GLN A 137 -10.16 13.85 1.09
N ALA A 138 -9.84 14.30 -0.13
CA ALA A 138 -8.52 14.80 -0.48
C ALA A 138 -8.13 16.01 0.37
N ALA A 139 -9.05 16.97 0.53
CA ALA A 139 -8.86 18.14 1.39
C ALA A 139 -8.64 17.73 2.86
N ARG A 140 -9.48 16.82 3.39
CA ARG A 140 -9.33 16.29 4.76
C ARG A 140 -7.97 15.64 4.99
N ILE A 141 -7.47 14.86 4.02
CA ILE A 141 -6.15 14.22 4.11
C ILE A 141 -5.06 15.28 4.08
N GLY A 142 -5.13 16.24 3.16
CA GLY A 142 -4.15 17.33 3.07
C GLY A 142 -4.09 18.19 4.33
N LEU A 143 -5.25 18.52 4.93
CA LEU A 143 -5.32 19.30 6.17
C LEU A 143 -4.71 18.58 7.38
N ARG A 144 -4.63 17.25 7.37
CA ARG A 144 -4.01 16.46 8.44
C ARG A 144 -2.49 16.40 8.33
N GLN A 145 -1.92 16.76 7.18
CA GLN A 145 -0.48 16.71 6.97
C GLN A 145 0.19 17.99 7.46
N LYS A 146 0.93 17.86 8.56
CA LYS A 146 1.66 18.98 9.20
C LYS A 146 2.98 19.32 8.50
N HIS A 147 3.58 18.38 7.77
CA HIS A 147 4.96 18.50 7.27
C HIS A 147 5.07 18.73 5.75
N GLN A 148 3.95 18.95 5.04
CA GLN A 148 3.93 19.03 3.57
C GLN A 148 3.85 20.44 2.98
N GLY A 149 3.76 21.48 3.81
CA GLY A 149 3.70 22.86 3.33
C GLY A 149 2.59 23.08 2.28
N ALA A 150 2.95 23.69 1.14
CA ALA A 150 2.03 24.02 0.05
C ALA A 150 1.45 22.79 -0.67
N ASP A 151 2.19 21.67 -0.72
CA ASP A 151 1.83 20.49 -1.51
C ASP A 151 0.85 19.53 -0.82
N ARG A 152 0.43 19.85 0.40
CA ARG A 152 -0.44 18.98 1.23
C ARG A 152 -1.73 18.57 0.53
N PHE A 153 -2.33 19.45 -0.26
CA PHE A 153 -3.57 19.15 -1.00
C PHE A 153 -3.31 18.26 -2.22
N LEU A 154 -2.18 18.46 -2.89
CA LEU A 154 -1.73 17.61 -3.98
C LEU A 154 -1.51 16.19 -3.46
N TYR A 155 -0.82 16.05 -2.32
CA TYR A 155 -0.68 14.76 -1.63
C TYR A 155 -2.03 14.11 -1.33
N GLY A 156 -2.98 14.86 -0.76
CA GLY A 156 -4.33 14.37 -0.49
C GLY A 156 -5.02 13.85 -1.76
N ALA A 157 -4.89 14.57 -2.87
CA ALA A 157 -5.43 14.17 -4.16
C ALA A 157 -4.78 12.87 -4.66
N PHE A 158 -3.46 12.75 -4.62
CA PHE A 158 -2.74 11.54 -5.03
C PHE A 158 -3.04 10.34 -4.12
N VAL A 159 -3.24 10.53 -2.81
CA VAL A 159 -3.65 9.44 -1.91
C VAL A 159 -5.03 8.90 -2.29
N VAL A 160 -5.97 9.79 -2.59
CA VAL A 160 -7.32 9.39 -3.03
C VAL A 160 -7.27 8.72 -4.40
N LEU A 161 -6.57 9.32 -5.36
CA LEU A 161 -6.39 8.76 -6.70
C LEU A 161 -5.68 7.39 -6.66
N GLY A 162 -4.74 7.22 -5.73
CA GLY A 162 -4.03 5.96 -5.50
C GLY A 162 -4.96 4.80 -5.15
N LYS A 163 -6.12 5.05 -4.52
CA LYS A 163 -7.08 3.99 -4.18
C LYS A 163 -7.67 3.29 -5.41
N PHE A 164 -7.83 4.01 -6.53
CA PHE A 164 -8.26 3.42 -7.79
C PHE A 164 -7.17 2.50 -8.37
N ALA A 165 -5.92 2.96 -8.38
CA ALA A 165 -4.79 2.14 -8.83
C ALA A 165 -4.56 0.91 -7.94
N GLU A 166 -4.64 1.08 -6.61
CA GLU A 166 -4.57 -0.02 -5.65
C GLU A 166 -5.68 -1.05 -5.88
N ALA A 167 -6.93 -0.60 -6.12
CA ALA A 167 -8.06 -1.50 -6.42
C ALA A 167 -7.80 -2.31 -7.71
N VAL A 168 -7.23 -1.69 -8.75
CA VAL A 168 -6.78 -2.41 -9.96
C VAL A 168 -5.72 -3.45 -9.63
N GLY A 169 -4.75 -3.12 -8.77
CA GLY A 169 -3.72 -4.06 -8.29
C GLY A 169 -4.32 -5.27 -7.56
N ILE A 170 -5.29 -5.04 -6.68
CA ILE A 170 -6.02 -6.09 -5.97
C ILE A 170 -6.78 -7.00 -6.96
N GLY A 171 -7.43 -6.41 -7.97
CA GLY A 171 -8.10 -7.17 -9.03
C GLY A 171 -7.14 -8.03 -9.84
N LYS A 172 -5.95 -7.52 -10.17
CA LYS A 172 -4.89 -8.29 -10.84
C LYS A 172 -4.42 -9.49 -10.01
N PHE A 173 -4.26 -9.32 -8.69
CA PHE A 173 -3.93 -10.42 -7.80
C PHE A 173 -5.01 -11.51 -7.79
N ALA A 174 -6.28 -11.10 -7.64
CA ALA A 174 -7.40 -12.05 -7.68
C ALA A 174 -7.45 -12.82 -9.00
N TYR A 175 -7.28 -12.14 -10.13
CA TYR A 175 -7.22 -12.75 -11.46
C TYR A 175 -6.06 -13.74 -11.61
N ALA A 176 -4.86 -13.37 -11.15
CA ALA A 176 -3.68 -14.23 -11.17
C ALA A 176 -3.91 -15.53 -10.40
N ARG A 177 -4.50 -15.40 -9.20
CA ARG A 177 -4.80 -16.54 -8.34
C ARG A 177 -5.81 -17.51 -8.96
N LEU A 178 -6.84 -16.98 -9.63
CA LEU A 178 -7.84 -17.78 -10.35
C LEU A 178 -7.24 -18.54 -11.54
N ARG A 179 -6.22 -17.98 -12.18
CA ARG A 179 -5.54 -18.60 -13.33
C ARG A 179 -4.38 -19.53 -12.96
N GLY A 180 -4.03 -19.63 -11.68
CA GLY A 180 -2.88 -20.43 -11.21
C GLY A 180 -1.55 -20.00 -11.85
N ARG A 181 -1.42 -18.73 -12.24
CA ARG A 181 -0.22 -18.20 -12.90
C ARG A 181 0.59 -17.36 -11.93
N ASP A 182 1.89 -17.61 -11.89
CA ASP A 182 2.85 -16.65 -11.37
C ASP A 182 2.83 -15.41 -12.28
N GLN A 183 2.59 -14.24 -11.69
CA GLN A 183 2.56 -12.99 -12.46
C GLN A 183 3.98 -12.48 -12.67
N PRO A 184 4.32 -11.98 -13.88
CA PRO A 184 5.58 -11.29 -14.09
C PRO A 184 5.65 -10.03 -13.20
N LEU A 185 6.88 -9.63 -12.85
CA LEU A 185 7.14 -8.44 -12.04
C LEU A 185 6.39 -7.21 -12.58
N ILE A 186 5.70 -6.50 -11.68
CA ILE A 186 5.08 -5.21 -12.02
C ILE A 186 6.16 -4.13 -11.91
N GLU A 187 6.92 -3.93 -12.98
CA GLU A 187 7.92 -2.88 -13.07
C GLU A 187 7.30 -1.53 -13.46
N TYR A 188 7.79 -0.48 -12.83
CA TYR A 188 7.32 0.89 -13.05
C TYR A 188 8.43 1.84 -13.49
N LYS A 189 9.67 1.35 -13.56
CA LYS A 189 10.79 2.04 -14.22
C LYS A 189 10.82 1.66 -15.69
#